data_AF-A0A9E4SL20-F1
#
_entry.id   AF-A0A9E4SL20-F1
#
_cell.length_a   1.000
_cell.length_b   1.000
_cell.length_c   1.000
_cell.angle_alpha   90.00
_cell.angle_beta   90.00
_cell.angle_gamma   90.00
#
_symmetry.space_group_name_H-M   'P 1'
#
loop_
_entity.id
_entity.type
_entity.pdbx_description
1 polymer ?
#
loop_
_entity_poly.entity_id
_entity_poly.type
_entity_poly.pdbx_seq_one_letter_code
_entity_poly.pdbx_strand_id
1 'polypeptide(L)' 'MGQILYGYPSDEAMEAAERDEIVLAGCMVGDLDPSYYCRRCLIAFEHARQFS' A
#
# COMPACT_ATOMS: atom_id res chain seq x y z
N MET A 1 -2.02 2.04 -11.73
CA MET A 1 -2.02 1.36 -10.41
C MET A 1 -0.58 1.13 -9.98
N GLY A 2 -0.29 1.30 -8.69
CA GLY A 2 1.03 1.01 -8.10
C GLY A 2 0.97 -0.22 -7.21
N GLN A 3 2.13 -0.84 -6.96
CA GLN A 3 2.25 -1.88 -5.93
C GLN A 3 2.30 -1.25 -4.54
N ILE A 4 1.72 -1.95 -3.57
CA ILE A 4 1.80 -1.62 -2.15
C ILE A 4 2.84 -2.54 -1.54
N LEU A 5 3.85 -1.97 -0.87
CA LEU A 5 4.85 -2.73 -0.14
C LEU A 5 4.38 -2.86 1.32
N TYR A 6 4.22 -4.10 1.79
CA TYR A 6 3.79 -4.41 3.15
C TYR A 6 4.97 -4.79 4.05
N GLY A 7 5.03 -4.20 5.25
CA GLY A 7 5.96 -4.60 6.31
C GLY A 7 6.75 -3.42 6.88
N TYR A 8 7.89 -3.71 7.53
CA TYR A 8 8.84 -2.67 7.91
C TYR A 8 9.66 -2.30 6.67
N PRO A 9 9.59 -1.04 6.20
CA PRO A 9 10.30 -0.64 4.99
C PRO A 9 11.82 -0.65 5.23
N SER A 10 12.59 -1.00 4.19
CA SER A 10 14.02 -0.69 4.15
C SER A 10 14.22 0.81 3.92
N ASP A 11 15.43 1.31 4.12
CA ASP A 11 15.75 2.73 3.87
C ASP A 11 15.49 3.09 2.39
N GLU A 12 15.83 2.21 1.45
CA GLU A 12 15.56 2.43 0.03
C GLU A 12 14.06 2.49 -0.29
N ALA A 13 13.27 1.69 0.43
CA ALA A 13 11.81 1.71 0.29
C ALA A 13 11.21 2.98 0.88
N MET A 14 11.76 3.50 1.99
CA MET A 14 11.40 4.82 2.53
C MET A 14 11.67 5.93 1.52
N GLU A 15 12.87 5.99 0.95
CA GLU A 15 13.22 7.01 -0.04
C GLU A 15 12.36 6.92 -1.31
N ALA A 16 12.04 5.71 -1.78
CA ALA A 16 11.15 5.53 -2.92
C ALA A 16 9.71 6.00 -2.63
N ALA A 17 9.26 5.87 -1.38
CA ALA A 17 7.96 6.39 -0.96
C ALA A 17 7.94 7.93 -0.91
N GLU A 18 9.02 8.56 -0.44
CA GLU A 18 9.19 10.03 -0.47
C GLU A 18 9.19 10.59 -1.91
N ARG A 19 9.61 9.78 -2.88
CA ARG A 19 9.56 10.11 -4.32
C ARG A 19 8.23 9.74 -5.01
N ASP A 20 7.21 9.31 -4.28
CA ASP A 20 5.91 8.83 -4.80
C ASP A 20 6.02 7.63 -5.78
N GLU A 21 7.15 6.91 -5.76
CA GLU A 21 7.41 5.77 -6.65
C GLU A 21 6.64 4.53 -6.20
N ILE A 22 6.50 4.35 -4.88
CA ILE A 22 5.78 3.26 -4.23
C ILE A 22 4.90 3.78 -3.10
N VAL A 23 3.92 2.97 -2.67
CA VAL A 23 3.16 3.23 -1.46
C VAL A 23 3.54 2.20 -0.42
N LEU A 24 4.00 2.67 0.74
CA LEU A 24 4.24 1.82 1.89
C LEU A 24 2.91 1.57 2.61
N ALA A 25 2.66 0.31 2.92
CA ALA A 25 1.62 -0.10 3.85
C ALA A 25 2.20 -1.09 4.86
N GLY A 26 1.41 -1.43 5.87
CA GLY A 26 1.84 -2.28 6.96
C GLY A 26 1.82 -1.56 8.30
N CYS A 27 1.75 -2.37 9.35
CA CYS A 27 1.45 -1.99 10.73
C CYS A 27 0.29 -0.99 10.87
N MET A 28 -0.81 -1.23 10.17
CA MET A 28 -2.09 -0.63 10.55
C MET A 28 -2.79 -1.55 11.54
N VAL A 29 -3.04 -1.07 12.75
CA VAL A 29 -4.00 -1.68 13.67
C VAL A 29 -5.38 -1.19 13.23
N GLY A 30 -6.00 -1.88 12.26
CA GLY A 30 -7.31 -1.50 11.73
C GLY A 30 -7.81 -2.44 10.64
N ASP A 31 -9.10 -2.38 10.32
CA ASP A 31 -9.79 -3.34 9.43
C ASP A 31 -9.50 -3.14 7.93
N LEU A 32 -8.76 -2.09 7.56
CA LEU A 32 -8.49 -1.74 6.16
C LEU A 32 -7.12 -2.26 5.72
N ASP A 33 -7.09 -3.32 4.91
CA ASP A 33 -5.88 -3.89 4.30
C ASP A 33 -5.96 -3.84 2.76
N PRO A 34 -5.67 -2.69 2.13
CA PRO A 34 -5.98 -2.47 0.72
C PRO A 34 -4.98 -3.17 -0.20
N SER A 35 -5.42 -4.09 -1.05
CA SER A 35 -4.53 -4.79 -1.98
C SER A 35 -4.01 -3.92 -3.15
N TYR A 36 -4.64 -2.77 -3.42
CA TYR A 36 -4.29 -1.89 -4.53
C TYR A 36 -4.38 -0.40 -4.17
N TYR A 37 -3.52 0.43 -4.79
CA TYR A 37 -3.58 1.88 -4.68
C TYR A 37 -3.51 2.58 -6.03
N CYS A 38 -4.38 3.58 -6.23
CA CYS A 38 -4.33 4.45 -7.40
C CYS A 38 -3.63 5.76 -7.05
N ARG A 39 -2.38 5.93 -7.51
CA ARG A 39 -1.60 7.19 -7.35
C ARG A 39 -2.26 8.44 -7.94
N ARG A 40 -3.07 8.28 -8.99
CA ARG A 40 -3.75 9.43 -9.63
C ARG A 40 -4.96 9.90 -8.82
N CYS A 41 -5.70 8.95 -8.23
CA CYS A 41 -6.93 9.25 -7.49
C CYS A 41 -6.68 9.36 -5.99
N LEU A 42 -5.50 8.93 -5.51
CA LEU A 42 -5.13 8.80 -4.10
C LEU A 42 -6.09 7.92 -3.29
N ILE A 43 -6.67 6.91 -3.94
CA ILE A 43 -7.64 5.98 -3.35
C ILE A 43 -7.03 4.59 -3.27
N ALA A 44 -7.22 3.95 -2.11
CA ALA A 44 -6.88 2.56 -1.84
C ALA A 44 -8.12 1.66 -2.06
N PHE A 45 -7.91 0.47 -2.63
CA PHE A 45 -8.95 -0.50 -2.95
C PHE A 45 -8.61 -1.85 -2.34
N GLU A 46 -9.60 -2.47 -1.72
CA GLU A 46 -9.57 -3.89 -1.36
C GLU A 46 -10.22 -4.68 -2.49
N HIS A 47 -9.56 -5.70 -3.02
CA HIS A 47 -10.30 -6.76 -3.70
C HIS A 47 -11.00 -7.52 -2.58
N ALA A 48 -12.33 -7.41 -2.48
CA ALA A 48 -13.10 -8.21 -1.54
C ALA A 48 -12.64 -9.66 -1.66
N ARG A 49 -11.83 -10.12 -0.69
CA ARG A 49 -11.47 -11.53 -0.61
C ARG A 49 -12.79 -12.20 -0.23
N GLN A 50 -13.47 -12.78 -1.21
CA GLN A 50 -14.45 -13.81 -0.92
C GLN A 50 -13.69 -14.90 -0.18
N PHE A 51 -13.77 -14.85 1.15
CA PHE A 51 -13.40 -15.96 2.00
C PHE A 51 -14.34 -17.11 1.61
N SER A 52 -13.80 -18.08 0.85
CA SER A 52 -14.36 -19.42 0.76
C SER A 52 -13.91 -20.24 1.95
#